data_AF-A0AAV8R3C5-F1
#
_entry.id   AF-A0AAV8R3C5-F1
#
_cell.length_a   1.000
_cell.length_b   1.000
_cell.length_c   1.000
_cell.angle_alpha   90.00
_cell.angle_beta   90.00
_cell.angle_gamma   90.00
#
_symmetry.space_group_name_H-M   'P 1'
#
loop_
_entity.id
_entity.type
_entity.pdbx_description
1 polymer ?
#
loop_
_entity_poly.entity_id
_entity_poly.type
_entity_poly.pdbx_seq_one_letter_code
_entity_poly.pdbx_strand_id
1 'polypeptide(L)'
;MENTEEGLPGDQESHHDLVSSLPLEEGMSPVRLRKYQGVWMPEYFLVGIMNAQRYFKARPTDILLTSYPQSAAPPGSKPWPSPP
;
A
#
# COMPACT_ATOMS: atom_id res chain seq x y z
N MET A 1 8.79 -32.49 -3.40
CA MET A 1 9.44 -31.17 -3.49
C MET A 1 8.42 -30.19 -2.96
N GLU A 2 8.54 -29.91 -1.67
CA GLU A 2 7.58 -29.12 -0.90
C GLU A 2 7.96 -27.66 -1.04
N ASN A 3 7.27 -26.95 -1.92
CA ASN A 3 7.47 -25.52 -2.13
C ASN A 3 6.45 -24.78 -1.27
N THR A 4 6.83 -24.54 -0.02
CA THR A 4 6.09 -23.67 0.89
C THR A 4 7.05 -22.58 1.33
N GLU A 5 7.35 -21.66 0.41
CA GLU A 5 7.86 -20.33 0.76
C GLU A 5 6.67 -19.50 1.29
N GLU A 6 6.15 -19.88 2.45
CA GLU A 6 5.35 -18.95 3.24
C GLU A 6 6.29 -17.82 3.66
N GLY A 7 5.92 -16.57 3.38
CA GLY A 7 6.70 -15.41 3.78
C GLY A 7 7.09 -15.54 5.25
N LEU A 8 8.39 -15.56 5.52
CA LEU A 8 8.91 -15.83 6.86
C LEU A 8 8.29 -14.85 7.87
N PRO A 9 7.91 -15.29 9.09
CA PRO A 9 7.25 -14.45 10.08
C PRO A 9 8.02 -13.14 10.38
N GLY A 10 9.35 -13.16 10.26
CA GLY A 10 10.20 -11.98 10.48
C GLY A 10 10.06 -10.88 9.41
N ASP A 11 9.67 -11.21 8.18
CA ASP A 11 9.48 -10.21 7.13
C ASP A 11 8.16 -9.43 7.37
N GLN A 12 7.11 -10.11 7.87
CA GLN A 12 5.82 -9.47 8.17
C GLN A 12 5.92 -8.47 9.32
N GLU A 13 6.59 -8.84 10.42
CA GLU A 13 6.81 -7.97 11.56
C GLU A 13 7.59 -6.71 11.15
N SER A 14 8.62 -6.88 10.31
CA SER A 14 9.40 -5.75 9.76
C SER A 14 8.56 -4.77 8.92
N HIS A 15 7.58 -5.27 8.15
CA HIS A 15 6.70 -4.43 7.36
C HIS A 15 5.69 -3.67 8.21
N HIS A 16 5.16 -4.29 9.27
CA HIS A 16 4.26 -3.61 10.22
C HIS A 16 4.96 -2.47 10.96
N ASP A 17 6.22 -2.68 11.37
CA ASP A 17 7.04 -1.64 11.98
C ASP A 17 7.32 -0.50 11.01
N LEU A 18 7.69 -0.83 9.77
CA LEU A 18 7.90 0.17 8.73
C LEU A 18 6.63 0.99 8.47
N VAL A 19 5.49 0.34 8.28
CA VAL A 19 4.19 1.01 8.10
C VAL A 19 3.87 1.94 9.26
N SER A 20 4.14 1.51 10.49
CA SER A 20 3.90 2.29 11.70
C SER A 20 4.78 3.54 11.78
N SER A 21 5.98 3.52 11.18
CA SER A 21 6.89 4.66 11.10
C SER A 21 6.54 5.68 10.00
N LEU A 22 5.69 5.31 9.04
CA LEU A 22 5.34 6.20 7.93
C LEU A 22 4.45 7.37 8.40
N PRO A 23 4.57 8.56 7.77
CA PRO A 23 3.69 9.69 8.05
C PRO A 23 2.22 9.29 7.92
N LEU A 24 1.41 9.64 8.92
CA LEU A 24 -0.03 9.40 8.96
C LEU A 24 -0.78 10.69 8.60
N GLU A 25 -1.77 10.59 7.73
CA GLU A 25 -2.69 11.71 7.44
C GLU A 25 -3.70 11.83 8.58
N GLU A 26 -3.74 12.99 9.22
CA GLU A 26 -4.73 13.30 10.25
C GLU A 26 -6.02 13.81 9.60
N GLY A 27 -7.19 13.32 10.05
CA GLY A 27 -8.49 13.85 9.62
C GLY A 27 -9.22 13.08 8.52
N MET A 28 -8.61 12.03 7.96
CA MET A 28 -9.29 11.08 7.07
C MET A 28 -9.87 9.91 7.89
N SER A 29 -11.13 10.04 8.32
CA SER A 29 -11.89 8.97 8.99
C SER A 29 -12.93 8.39 8.03
N PRO A 30 -13.11 7.06 7.93
CA PRO A 30 -12.55 6.00 8.78
C PRO A 30 -11.21 5.41 8.31
N VAL A 31 -10.66 5.89 7.18
CA VAL A 31 -9.49 5.25 6.53
C VAL A 31 -8.19 5.96 6.91
N ARG A 32 -7.34 5.27 7.67
CA ARG A 32 -5.95 5.73 7.94
C ARG A 32 -5.14 5.68 6.65
N LEU A 33 -4.61 6.82 6.22
CA LEU A 33 -3.71 6.93 5.08
C LEU A 33 -2.28 7.13 5.58
N ARG A 34 -1.33 6.38 5.03
CA ARG A 34 0.10 6.62 5.27
C ARG A 34 0.77 7.04 3.98
N LYS A 35 1.79 7.90 4.08
CA LYS A 35 2.60 8.30 2.93
C LYS A 35 3.69 7.27 2.68
N TYR A 36 3.58 6.50 1.60
CA TYR A 36 4.56 5.52 1.16
C TYR A 36 5.07 5.86 -0.24
N GLN A 37 6.40 5.95 -0.40
CA GLN A 37 7.04 6.29 -1.69
C GLN A 37 6.45 7.55 -2.37
N GLY A 38 6.04 8.54 -1.57
CA GLY A 38 5.50 9.81 -2.05
C GLY A 38 3.99 9.84 -2.28
N VAL A 39 3.29 8.69 -2.21
CA VAL A 39 1.84 8.58 -2.41
C VAL A 39 1.13 8.25 -1.10
N TRP A 40 -0.04 8.84 -0.88
CA TRP A 40 -0.89 8.52 0.25
C TRP A 40 -1.73 7.28 -0.04
N MET A 41 -1.55 6.23 0.75
CA MET A 41 -2.20 4.93 0.55
C MET A 41 -2.90 4.48 1.82
N PRO A 42 -4.05 3.77 1.72
CA PRO A 42 -4.67 3.14 2.87
C PRO A 42 -3.71 2.19 3.58
N GLU A 43 -3.60 2.34 4.91
CA GLU A 43 -2.61 1.63 5.72
C GLU A 43 -2.70 0.10 5.53
N TYR A 44 -3.92 -0.42 5.41
CA TYR A 44 -4.19 -1.85 5.26
C TYR A 44 -3.71 -2.43 3.91
N PHE A 45 -3.40 -1.60 2.90
CA PHE A 45 -2.81 -2.09 1.64
C PHE A 45 -1.28 -2.17 1.68
N LEU A 46 -0.61 -1.46 2.59
CA LEU A 46 0.82 -1.22 2.50
C LEU A 46 1.67 -2.48 2.67
N VAL A 47 1.30 -3.37 3.59
CA VAL A 47 2.02 -4.64 3.77
C VAL A 47 1.93 -5.48 2.49
N GLY A 48 0.76 -5.50 1.83
CA GLY A 48 0.58 -6.19 0.55
C GLY A 48 1.43 -5.59 -0.57
N ILE A 49 1.51 -4.26 -0.64
CA ILE A 49 2.37 -3.55 -1.61
C ILE A 49 3.85 -3.87 -1.37
N MET A 50 4.31 -3.82 -0.11
CA MET A 50 5.71 -4.13 0.26
C MET A 50 6.06 -5.58 -0.09
N ASN A 51 5.18 -6.52 0.20
CA ASN A 51 5.35 -7.92 -0.19
C ASN A 51 5.38 -8.09 -1.71
N ALA A 52 4.47 -7.45 -2.44
CA ALA A 52 4.47 -7.49 -3.90
C ALA A 52 5.79 -6.94 -4.46
N GLN A 53 6.27 -5.80 -3.97
CA GLN A 53 7.55 -5.23 -4.41
C GLN A 53 8.75 -6.15 -4.12
N ARG A 54 8.72 -6.90 -3.01
CA ARG A 54 9.83 -7.78 -2.59
C ARG A 54 9.84 -9.13 -3.30
N TYR A 55 8.67 -9.75 -3.48
CA TYR A 55 8.58 -11.15 -3.91
C TYR A 55 8.03 -11.33 -5.32
N PHE A 56 7.36 -10.33 -5.90
CA PHE A 56 6.84 -10.44 -7.26
C PHE A 56 7.99 -10.41 -8.27
N LYS A 57 8.21 -11.54 -8.94
CA LYS A 57 9.19 -11.69 -10.03
C LYS A 57 8.47 -11.73 -11.37
N ALA A 58 8.30 -10.57 -11.99
CA ALA A 58 7.67 -10.45 -13.29
C ALA A 58 8.43 -11.28 -14.35
N ARG A 59 7.70 -11.99 -15.20
CA ARG A 59 8.25 -12.65 -16.38
C ARG A 59 8.16 -11.70 -17.58
N PRO A 60 9.05 -11.84 -18.58
CA PRO A 60 8.98 -11.02 -19.80
C PRO A 60 7.68 -11.14 -20.59
N THR A 61 6.87 -12.18 -20.34
CA THR A 61 5.60 -12.46 -21.00
C THR A 61 4.38 -11.95 -20.23
N ASP A 62 4.56 -11.45 -19.00
CA ASP A 62 3.46 -11.01 -18.17
C ASP A 62 2.95 -9.64 -18.63
N ILE A 63 1.63 -9.44 -18.60
CA ILE A 63 1.00 -8.17 -18.93
C ILE A 63 0.37 -7.62 -17.65
N LEU A 64 0.86 -6.46 -17.20
CA LEU A 64 0.31 -5.75 -16.06
C LEU A 64 -0.74 -4.74 -16.52
N LEU A 65 -1.99 -4.96 -16.13
CA LEU A 65 -3.04 -3.96 -16.26
C LEU A 65 -3.01 -3.06 -15.03
N THR A 66 -2.76 -1.77 -15.22
CA THR A 66 -2.77 -0.79 -14.14
C THR A 66 -3.81 0.29 -14.42
N SER A 67 -4.48 0.72 -13.36
CA SER A 67 -5.37 1.88 -13.39
C SER A 67 -5.18 2.66 -12.10
N TYR A 68 -5.45 3.96 -12.15
CA TYR A 68 -5.63 4.72 -10.92
C TYR A 68 -7.00 4.30 -10.35
N PRO A 69 -7.12 3.98 -9.04
CA PRO A 69 -8.42 3.71 -8.46
C PRO A 69 -9.32 4.90 -8.78
N GLN A 70 -10.44 4.66 -9.45
CA GLN A 70 -11.36 5.74 -9.76
C GLN A 70 -11.71 6.42 -8.44
N SER A 71 -11.38 7.71 -8.33
CA SER A 71 -11.73 8.55 -7.20
C SER A 71 -13.25 8.71 -7.16
N ALA A 72 -13.95 7.66 -6.73
CA ALA A 72 -15.31 7.78 -6.26
C ALA A 72 -15.21 8.26 -4.81
N ALA A 73 -14.65 9.45 -4.62
CA ALA A 73 -14.84 10.17 -3.38
C ALA A 73 -16.36 10.39 -3.28
N PRO A 74 -17.02 9.98 -2.18
CA PRO A 74 -18.47 10.10 -2.07
C PRO A 74 -18.91 11.55 -2.33
N PRO A 75 -20.08 11.80 -2.94
CA PRO A 75 -20.56 13.15 -3.17
C PRO A 75 -20.51 13.96 -1.86
N GLY A 76 -19.79 15.09 -1.86
CA GLY A 76 -19.60 15.93 -0.66
C GLY A 76 -18.30 15.69 0.12
N SER A 77 -17.43 14.80 -0.34
CA SER A 77 -16.06 14.70 0.17
C SER A 77 -15.26 15.98 -0.13
N LYS A 78 -14.53 16.49 0.88
CA LYS A 78 -13.63 17.62 0.69
C LYS A 78 -12.56 17.24 -0.34
N PRO A 79 -12.19 18.15 -1.27
CA PRO A 79 -11.08 17.90 -2.18
C PRO A 79 -9.83 17.62 -1.36
N TRP A 80 -9.02 16.68 -1.84
CA TRP A 80 -7.72 16.36 -1.28
C TRP A 80 -6.95 17.66 -0.97
N PRO A 81 -6.40 17.84 0.24
CA PRO A 81 -5.62 19.04 0.54
C PRO A 81 -4.47 19.12 -0.46
N SER A 82 -4.44 20.20 -1.24
CA SER A 82 -3.31 20.46 -2.13
C SER A 82 -2.06 20.59 -1.25
N PRO A 83 -0.97 19.88 -1.56
CA PRO A 83 0.29 20.14 -0.87
C PRO A 83 0.70 21.61 -1.12
N PRO A 84 1.41 22.24 -0.16
CA PRO A 84 1.93 23.60 -0.33
C PRO A 84 2.94 23.71 -1.47
#